data_AF-A0A9E2P2D6-F1
#
_entry.id   AF-A0A9E2P2D6-F1
#
_cell.length_a   1.000
_cell.length_b   1.000
_cell.length_c   1.000
_cell.angle_alpha   90.00
_cell.angle_beta   90.00
_cell.angle_gamma   90.00
#
_symmetry.space_group_name_H-M   'P 1'
#
loop_
_entity.id
_entity.type
_entity.pdbx_description
1 polymer ?
#
loop_
_entity_poly.entity_id
_entity_poly.type
_entity_poly.pdbx_seq_one_letter_code
_entity_poly.pdbx_strand_id
1 'polypeptide(L)'
;MLHELRINRFDYPMNIDRNDSLEILNSFPKEIAFQTFLLDKDNKVLAIGNPVLNPKVKDLYLRILRGESPQAPSDAGTPVTTVSVSSTEADLGTFPWQEPRTCTFTLR
;
A
#
# COMPACT_ATOMS: atom_id res chain seq x y z
N MET A 1 0.82 29.88 -12.51
CA MET A 1 1.57 28.60 -12.45
C MET A 1 3.07 28.78 -12.67
N LEU A 2 3.56 29.10 -13.88
CA LEU A 2 5.02 29.27 -14.13
C LEU A 2 5.70 30.34 -13.26
N HIS A 3 4.98 31.42 -12.95
CA HIS A 3 5.47 32.50 -12.07
C HIS A 3 5.67 32.00 -10.62
N GLU A 4 4.71 31.26 -10.06
CA GLU A 4 4.79 30.65 -8.74
C GLU A 4 5.98 29.69 -8.62
N LEU A 5 6.21 28.87 -9.65
CA LEU A 5 7.33 27.94 -9.69
C LEU A 5 8.69 28.66 -9.61
N ARG A 6 8.82 29.86 -10.18
CA ARG A 6 10.04 30.68 -10.14
C ARG A 6 10.24 31.38 -8.79
N ILE A 7 9.15 31.76 -8.13
CA ILE A 7 9.20 32.44 -6.82
C ILE A 7 9.57 31.47 -5.71
N ASN A 8 9.01 30.26 -5.74
CA ASN A 8 9.19 29.28 -4.66
C ASN A 8 10.58 28.63 -4.62
N ARG A 9 11.44 28.88 -5.62
CA ARG A 9 12.87 28.47 -5.65
C ARG A 9 13.11 27.04 -5.16
N PHE A 10 12.42 26.07 -5.76
CA PHE A 10 12.61 24.66 -5.42
C PHE A 10 14.05 24.21 -5.72
N ASP A 11 14.67 23.52 -4.76
CA ASP A 11 16.01 22.94 -4.91
C ASP A 11 16.02 21.70 -5.81
N TYR A 12 14.86 21.06 -5.99
CA TYR A 12 14.68 19.85 -6.79
C TYR A 12 14.19 20.16 -8.21
N PRO A 13 14.60 19.35 -9.21
CA PRO A 13 14.20 19.56 -10.59
C PRO A 13 12.69 19.44 -10.75
N MET A 14 12.11 20.34 -11.54
CA MET A 14 10.69 20.33 -11.87
C MET A 14 10.48 20.10 -13.36
N ASN A 15 9.56 19.20 -13.68
CA ASN A 15 9.18 18.88 -15.05
C ASN A 15 7.72 19.30 -15.28
N ILE A 16 7.45 19.89 -16.45
CA ILE A 16 6.10 20.29 -16.86
C ILE A 16 5.67 19.42 -18.03
N ASP A 17 4.74 18.52 -17.77
CA ASP A 17 4.16 17.64 -18.78
C ASP A 17 3.08 18.38 -19.57
N ARG A 18 3.50 19.15 -20.59
CA ARG A 18 2.58 19.97 -21.39
C ARG A 18 1.61 19.16 -22.25
N ASN A 19 1.96 17.91 -22.54
CA ASN A 19 1.20 17.03 -23.42
C ASN A 19 0.37 16.00 -22.63
N ASP A 20 0.35 16.12 -21.29
CA ASP A 20 -0.33 15.18 -20.39
C ASP A 20 0.09 13.72 -20.61
N SER A 21 1.29 13.50 -21.15
CA SER A 21 1.76 12.18 -21.60
C SER A 21 1.92 11.21 -20.44
N LEU A 22 2.29 11.71 -19.26
CA LEU A 22 2.44 10.91 -18.04
C LEU A 22 1.08 10.40 -17.55
N GLU A 23 0.05 11.26 -17.55
CA GLU A 23 -1.31 10.88 -17.18
C GLU A 23 -1.91 9.92 -18.22
N ILE A 24 -1.76 10.23 -19.51
CA ILE A 24 -2.27 9.37 -20.59
C ILE A 24 -1.67 7.96 -20.49
N LEU A 25 -0.38 7.85 -20.16
CA LEU A 25 0.29 6.56 -20.05
C LEU A 25 -0.13 5.76 -18.80
N ASN A 26 -0.34 6.43 -17.66
CA ASN A 26 -0.48 5.76 -16.37
C ASN A 26 -1.91 5.78 -15.79
N SER A 27 -2.79 6.66 -16.28
CA SER A 27 -4.17 6.86 -15.81
C SER A 27 -4.24 7.00 -14.28
N PHE A 28 -3.62 8.04 -13.72
CA PHE A 28 -3.49 8.14 -12.28
C PHE A 28 -4.84 8.36 -11.57
N PRO A 29 -4.94 7.96 -10.28
CA PRO A 29 -6.10 8.28 -9.47
C PRO A 29 -6.40 9.78 -9.46
N LYS A 30 -7.68 10.15 -9.56
CA LYS A 30 -8.10 11.56 -9.54
C LYS A 30 -8.10 12.18 -8.14
N GLU A 31 -8.09 11.35 -7.10
CA GLU A 31 -8.01 11.81 -5.72
C GLU A 31 -6.58 12.26 -5.38
N ILE A 32 -6.45 13.53 -4.97
CA ILE A 32 -5.16 14.19 -4.70
C ILE A 32 -4.35 13.44 -3.64
N ALA A 33 -5.01 12.75 -2.71
CA ALA A 33 -4.36 11.95 -1.68
C ALA A 33 -3.48 10.83 -2.29
N PHE A 34 -3.76 10.36 -3.51
CA PHE A 34 -3.07 9.26 -4.17
C PHE A 34 -2.21 9.68 -5.37
N GLN A 35 -1.96 10.98 -5.56
CA GLN A 35 -1.14 11.52 -6.66
C GLN A 35 0.32 11.77 -6.25
N THR A 36 0.83 11.04 -5.27
CA THR A 36 2.22 11.10 -4.82
C THR A 36 2.76 9.69 -4.65
N PHE A 37 3.95 9.45 -5.19
CA PHE A 37 4.52 8.12 -5.33
C PHE A 37 5.96 8.12 -4.81
N LEU A 38 6.30 7.12 -4.01
CA LEU A 38 7.68 6.78 -3.69
C LEU A 38 8.15 5.71 -4.66
N LEU A 39 9.24 5.97 -5.37
CA LEU A 39 9.80 5.07 -6.38
C LEU A 39 11.13 4.46 -5.92
N ASP A 40 11.44 3.26 -6.40
CA ASP A 40 12.79 2.70 -6.32
C ASP A 40 13.69 3.18 -7.48
N LYS A 41 14.94 2.72 -7.47
CA LYS A 41 15.94 3.03 -8.50
C LYS A 41 15.58 2.52 -9.91
N ASP A 42 14.66 1.56 -10.00
CA ASP A 42 14.20 0.93 -11.25
C ASP A 42 12.83 1.50 -11.67
N ASN A 43 12.43 2.65 -11.09
CA ASN A 43 11.15 3.35 -11.28
C ASN A 43 9.91 2.52 -10.91
N LYS A 44 10.05 1.53 -10.02
CA LYS A 44 8.91 0.80 -9.46
C LYS A 44 8.30 1.57 -8.30
N VAL A 45 6.97 1.55 -8.23
CA VAL A 45 6.22 2.19 -7.14
C VAL A 45 6.37 1.34 -5.87
N LEU A 46 6.99 1.91 -4.84
CA LEU A 46 7.14 1.31 -3.51
C LEU A 46 5.99 1.71 -2.58
N ALA A 47 5.47 2.93 -2.70
CA ALA A 47 4.34 3.41 -1.92
C ALA A 47 3.57 4.52 -2.66
N ILE A 48 2.30 4.66 -2.32
CA ILE A 48 1.38 5.68 -2.86
C ILE A 48 0.78 6.45 -1.68
N GLY A 49 0.68 7.77 -1.82
CA GLY A 49 -0.01 8.64 -0.89
C GLY A 49 0.73 9.96 -0.66
N ASN A 50 -0.01 11.04 -0.40
CA ASN A 50 0.59 12.35 -0.14
C ASN A 50 1.05 12.49 1.34
N PRO A 51 2.37 12.53 1.62
CA PRO A 51 2.90 12.61 2.99
C PRO A 51 2.65 13.95 3.69
N VAL A 52 2.26 15.00 2.95
CA VAL A 52 1.86 16.30 3.53
C VAL A 52 0.45 16.24 4.09
N LEU A 53 -0.44 15.50 3.42
CA LEU A 53 -1.84 15.37 3.83
C LEU A 53 -2.04 14.28 4.89
N ASN A 54 -1.22 13.23 4.86
CA ASN A 54 -1.37 12.09 5.78
C ASN A 54 -0.04 11.77 6.49
N PRO A 55 0.08 12.09 7.80
CA PRO A 55 1.28 11.77 8.59
C PRO A 55 1.65 10.28 8.59
N LYS A 56 0.67 9.36 8.56
CA LYS A 56 0.98 7.91 8.51
C LYS A 56 1.66 7.50 7.21
N VAL A 57 1.34 8.18 6.10
CA VAL A 57 2.02 7.97 4.82
C VAL A 57 3.45 8.52 4.87
N LYS A 58 3.67 9.66 5.54
CA LYS A 58 5.03 10.17 5.79
C LYS A 58 5.86 9.14 6.58
N ASP A 59 5.29 8.54 7.62
CA ASP A 59 5.98 7.52 8.40
C ASP A 59 6.29 6.28 7.56
N LEU A 60 5.33 5.81 6.74
CA LEU A 60 5.56 4.72 5.78
C LEU A 60 6.74 5.03 4.84
N TYR A 61 6.82 6.23 4.28
CA TYR A 61 7.91 6.63 3.39
C TYR A 61 9.26 6.60 4.12
N LEU A 62 9.32 7.17 5.33
CA LEU A 62 10.55 7.19 6.13
C LEU A 62 11.03 5.78 6.48
N ARG A 63 10.10 4.86 6.77
CA ARG A 63 10.42 3.45 7.03
C ARG A 63 11.01 2.76 5.82
N ILE A 64 10.39 2.91 4.65
CA ILE A 64 10.90 2.36 3.38
C ILE A 64 12.30 2.91 3.07
N LEU A 65 12.51 4.23 3.23
CA LEU A 65 13.81 4.87 2.98
C LEU A 65 14.91 4.41 3.95
N ARG A 66 14.56 3.96 5.16
CA ARG A 66 15.49 3.34 6.12
C ARG A 66 15.78 1.87 5.81
N GLY A 67 15.14 1.29 4.81
CA GLY A 67 15.25 -0.13 4.47
C GLY A 67 14.42 -1.05 5.37
N GLU A 68 13.45 -0.50 6.11
CA GLU A 68 12.52 -1.33 6.87
C GLU A 68 11.50 -1.98 5.93
N SER A 69 11.17 -3.25 6.16
CA SER A 69 10.09 -3.90 5.42
C SER A 69 8.77 -3.15 5.66
N PRO A 70 7.96 -2.86 4.62
CA PRO A 70 6.63 -2.27 4.76
C PRO A 70 5.70 -3.09 5.67
N GLN A 71 5.99 -4.38 5.84
CA GLN A 71 5.26 -5.30 6.71
C GLN A 71 5.74 -5.31 8.16
N ALA A 72 6.82 -4.61 8.50
CA ALA A 72 7.15 -4.45 9.91
C ALA A 72 6.02 -3.63 10.58
N PRO A 73 5.52 -4.03 11.76
CA PRO A 73 4.56 -3.22 12.48
C PRO A 73 5.20 -1.86 12.80
N SER A 74 4.61 -0.78 12.31
CA SER A 74 4.81 0.53 12.95
C SER A 74 4.06 0.46 14.27
N ASP A 75 4.79 0.81 15.33
CA ASP A 75 4.30 1.00 16.68
C ASP A 75 4.19 -0.28 17.53
N ALA A 76 5.09 -0.34 18.50
CA ALA A 76 4.88 -1.02 19.77
C ALA A 76 3.53 -0.57 20.37
N GLY A 77 2.46 -1.30 20.11
CA GLY A 77 1.15 -0.97 20.66
C GLY A 77 -0.08 -1.48 19.91
N THR A 78 0.04 -2.06 18.71
CA THR A 78 -1.10 -2.76 18.09
C THR A 78 -1.04 -4.24 18.47
N PRO A 79 -2.11 -4.82 19.07
CA PRO A 79 -2.15 -6.25 19.31
C PRO A 79 -2.24 -6.93 17.94
N VAL A 80 -1.11 -7.40 17.43
CA VAL A 80 -1.06 -8.34 16.31
C VAL A 80 -1.60 -9.65 16.84
N THR A 81 -2.90 -9.91 16.65
CA THR A 81 -3.48 -11.22 16.85
C THR A 81 -3.01 -12.11 15.70
N THR A 82 -1.87 -12.77 15.91
CA THR A 82 -1.40 -13.81 15.00
C THR A 82 -2.29 -15.02 15.23
N VAL A 83 -3.16 -15.32 14.27
CA VAL A 83 -4.00 -16.52 14.32
C VAL A 83 -3.31 -17.65 13.56
N SER A 84 -3.16 -18.79 14.22
CA SER A 84 -2.58 -20.00 13.67
C SER A 84 -3.69 -20.97 13.29
N VAL A 85 -3.72 -21.38 12.02
CA VAL A 85 -4.64 -22.39 11.51
C VAL A 85 -3.91 -23.73 11.55
N SER A 86 -4.34 -24.65 12.42
CA SER A 86 -3.69 -25.96 12.56
C SER A 86 -4.02 -26.93 11.42
N SER A 87 -5.08 -26.68 10.66
CA SER A 87 -5.57 -27.56 9.59
C SER A 87 -6.30 -26.77 8.52
N THR A 88 -5.84 -26.86 7.27
CA THR A 88 -6.43 -26.17 6.10
C THR A 88 -7.39 -27.08 5.31
N GLU A 89 -7.52 -28.34 5.70
CA GLU A 89 -8.37 -29.33 5.04
C GLU A 89 -9.29 -29.99 6.06
N ALA A 90 -10.52 -30.31 5.63
CA ALA A 90 -11.43 -31.19 6.37
C ALA A 90 -11.92 -32.27 5.41
N ASP A 91 -11.56 -33.51 5.72
CA ASP A 91 -12.15 -34.68 5.09
C ASP A 91 -13.52 -34.98 5.73
N LEU A 92 -14.57 -34.92 4.94
CA LEU A 92 -15.94 -35.23 5.36
C LEU A 92 -16.33 -36.68 5.04
N GLY A 93 -15.42 -37.45 4.46
CA GLY A 93 -15.67 -38.82 3.99
C GLY A 93 -16.66 -38.89 2.82
N THR A 94 -17.13 -40.11 2.56
CA THR A 94 -18.17 -40.37 1.54
C THR A 94 -19.52 -40.54 2.24
N PHE A 95 -20.53 -39.77 1.84
CA PHE A 95 -21.86 -39.83 2.44
C PHE A 95 -23.00 -39.61 1.42
N PRO A 96 -24.23 -40.09 1.71
CA PRO A 96 -25.40 -39.87 0.86
C PRO A 96 -25.83 -38.40 0.86
N TRP A 97 -26.29 -37.89 -0.29
CA TRP A 97 -26.65 -36.48 -0.48
C TRP A 97 -27.80 -35.97 0.41
N GLN A 98 -28.54 -36.87 1.05
CA GLN A 98 -29.69 -36.56 1.91
C GLN A 98 -29.28 -36.26 3.37
N GLU A 99 -28.02 -36.50 3.74
CA GLU A 99 -27.53 -36.30 5.11
C GLU A 99 -26.55 -35.11 5.20
N PRO A 100 -26.89 -34.04 5.94
CA PRO A 100 -25.95 -32.94 6.21
C PRO A 100 -24.78 -33.39 7.11
N ARG A 101 -23.57 -32.92 6.80
CA ARG A 101 -22.37 -33.09 7.64
C ARG A 101 -21.75 -31.72 7.93
N THR A 102 -21.26 -31.56 9.16
CA THR A 102 -20.64 -30.30 9.63
C THR A 102 -19.26 -30.62 10.20
N CYS A 103 -18.28 -29.78 9.88
CA CYS A 103 -16.96 -29.80 10.51
C CYS A 103 -16.71 -28.44 11.17
N THR A 104 -16.06 -28.44 12.34
CA THR A 104 -15.73 -27.23 13.08
C THR A 104 -14.23 -27.04 13.09
N PHE A 105 -13.78 -25.91 12.54
CA PHE A 105 -12.39 -25.48 12.67
C PHE A 105 -12.26 -24.60 13.90
N THR A 106 -11.25 -24.88 14.73
CA THR A 106 -10.89 -24.02 15.85
C THR A 106 -9.66 -23.22 15.48
N LEU A 107 -9.77 -21.90 15.56
CA LEU A 107 -8.65 -20.97 15.38
C LEU A 107 -7.96 -20.76 16.73
N ARG A 108 -6.62 -20.83 16.76
CA ARG A 108 -5.80 -20.56 17.95
C ARG A 108 -4.96 -19.32 17.76
#